data_AF-V9IEY2-F1
#
_entry.id   AF-V9IEY2-F1
#
_cell.length_a   1.000
_cell.length_b   1.000
_cell.length_c   1.000
_cell.angle_alpha   90.00
_cell.angle_beta   90.00
_cell.angle_gamma   90.00
#
_symmetry.space_group_name_H-M   'P 1'
#
loop_
_entity.id
_entity.type
_entity.pdbx_description
1 polymer ?
#
loop_
_entity_poly.entity_id
_entity_poly.type
_entity_poly.pdbx_seq_one_letter_code
_entity_poly.pdbx_strand_id
1 'polypeptide(L)'
;MAELILDPNIRGWVFLPIVVITFLVGIIRHYVSILLASQKKVELHQVQDSQVMIRSRLLRENGQYIPKMAFISRRHFFNNEETGYFKTQKRAPVSQNPMTDPNMMTDMLKGNVTNVIPMVLIGGWINWMFSGFVTTKVPFPLTLRFKPMLQRGIELATLDAAWVSSAS
;
A
#
# COMPACT_ATOMS: atom_id res chain seq x y z
N MET A 1 2.36 -12.06 -38.04
CA MET A 1 2.97 -11.59 -36.77
C MET A 1 4.24 -10.88 -37.18
N ALA A 2 4.23 -9.54 -37.31
CA ALA A 2 5.41 -8.83 -37.77
C ALA A 2 6.46 -8.84 -36.64
N GLU A 3 7.57 -9.53 -36.87
CA GLU A 3 8.75 -9.42 -36.01
C GLU A 3 9.48 -8.13 -36.38
N LEU A 4 9.40 -7.12 -35.51
CA LEU A 4 10.21 -5.93 -35.68
C LEU A 4 11.63 -6.23 -35.20
N ILE A 5 12.61 -5.87 -36.03
CA ILE A 5 14.01 -5.81 -35.63
C ILE A 5 14.20 -4.45 -34.96
N LEU A 6 14.51 -4.46 -33.67
CA LEU A 6 14.83 -3.25 -32.90
C LEU A 6 16.34 -2.99 -32.93
N ASP A 7 16.73 -1.71 -32.88
CA ASP A 7 18.13 -1.33 -32.76
C ASP A 7 18.72 -1.87 -31.43
N PRO A 8 19.79 -2.68 -31.46
CA PRO A 8 20.47 -3.17 -30.26
C PRO A 8 20.88 -2.06 -29.27
N ASN A 9 21.10 -0.83 -29.74
CA ASN A 9 21.45 0.32 -28.90
C ASN A 9 20.33 0.65 -27.89
N ILE A 10 19.06 0.41 -28.23
CA ILE A 10 17.90 0.68 -27.34
C ILE A 10 18.04 -0.13 -26.04
N ARG A 11 18.57 -1.36 -26.11
CA ARG A 11 18.78 -2.19 -24.92
C ARG A 11 19.82 -1.59 -23.96
N GLY A 12 20.91 -1.04 -24.50
CA GLY A 12 21.99 -0.49 -23.70
C GLY A 12 21.69 0.91 -23.15
N TRP A 13 21.03 1.75 -23.95
CA TRP A 13 20.83 3.17 -23.65
C TRP A 13 19.47 3.53 -23.07
N VAL A 14 18.47 2.65 -23.22
CA VAL A 14 17.11 2.90 -22.71
C VAL A 14 16.77 1.90 -21.62
N PHE A 15 16.81 0.60 -21.94
CA PHE A 15 16.33 -0.43 -21.01
C PHE A 15 17.17 -0.52 -19.74
N LEU A 16 18.50 -0.64 -19.88
CA LEU A 16 19.39 -0.78 -18.72
C LEU A 16 19.39 0.46 -17.81
N PRO A 17 19.43 1.71 -18.34
CA PRO A 17 19.28 2.90 -17.52
C PRO A 17 17.94 3.00 -16.79
N ILE A 18 16.82 2.65 -17.44
CA ILE A 18 15.50 2.65 -16.78
C ILE A 18 15.49 1.69 -15.58
N VAL A 19 16.02 0.47 -15.75
CA VAL A 19 16.11 -0.52 -14.65
C VAL A 19 16.97 0.00 -13.49
N VAL A 20 18.13 0.59 -13.78
CA VAL A 20 19.02 1.14 -12.73
C VAL A 20 18.35 2.31 -12.00
N ILE A 21 17.75 3.25 -12.73
CA ILE A 21 17.10 4.43 -12.13
C ILE A 21 15.91 4.01 -11.28
N THR A 22 15.03 3.16 -11.80
CA THR A 22 13.86 2.67 -11.04
C THR A 22 14.27 1.93 -9.77
N PHE A 23 15.33 1.13 -9.83
CA PHE A 23 15.88 0.44 -8.66
C PHE A 23 16.44 1.42 -7.61
N LEU A 24 17.28 2.38 -8.02
CA LEU A 24 17.87 3.37 -7.12
C LEU A 24 16.79 4.26 -6.48
N VAL A 25 15.80 4.70 -7.25
CA VAL A 25 14.69 5.49 -6.70
C VAL A 25 13.85 4.65 -5.74
N GLY A 26 13.67 3.35 -5.99
CA GLY A 26 13.06 2.42 -5.05
C GLY A 26 13.77 2.38 -3.69
N ILE A 27 15.11 2.35 -3.71
CA ILE A 27 15.95 2.41 -2.51
C ILE A 27 15.79 3.75 -1.79
N ILE A 28 15.91 4.87 -2.51
CA ILE A 28 15.76 6.22 -1.94
C ILE A 28 14.38 6.35 -1.29
N ARG A 29 13.32 5.92 -1.97
CA ARG A 29 11.94 5.94 -1.46
C ARG A 29 11.82 5.15 -0.15
N HIS A 30 12.43 3.97 -0.07
CA HIS A 30 12.41 3.16 1.13
C HIS A 30 13.03 3.90 2.32
N TYR A 31 14.22 4.47 2.15
CA TYR A 31 14.88 5.23 3.20
C TYR A 31 14.13 6.52 3.56
N VAL A 32 13.60 7.25 2.59
CA VAL A 32 12.76 8.44 2.83
C VAL A 32 11.49 8.06 3.61
N SER A 33 10.88 6.91 3.31
CA SER A 33 9.72 6.42 4.05
C SER A 33 10.05 6.11 5.51
N ILE A 34 11.22 5.51 5.78
CA ILE A 34 11.70 5.28 7.15
C ILE A 34 11.95 6.61 7.87
N LEU A 35 12.56 7.60 7.20
CA LEU A 35 12.83 8.92 7.78
C LEU A 35 11.55 9.72 8.06
N LEU A 36 10.53 9.56 7.22
CA LEU A 36 9.22 10.21 7.37
C LEU A 36 8.25 9.46 8.30
N ALA A 37 8.61 8.25 8.73
CA ALA A 37 7.80 7.44 9.63
C ALA A 37 7.72 8.16 10.98
N SER A 38 6.53 8.67 11.31
CA SER A 38 6.25 9.28 12.60
C SER A 38 5.70 8.23 13.55
N GLN A 39 6.19 8.20 14.79
CA GLN A 39 5.54 7.43 15.84
C GLN A 39 4.32 8.23 16.34
N LYS A 40 3.13 7.70 16.07
CA LYS A 40 1.88 8.30 16.58
C LYS A 40 1.95 8.33 18.11
N LYS A 41 1.66 9.49 18.72
CA LYS A 41 1.52 9.58 20.18
C LYS A 41 0.40 8.66 20.60
N VAL A 42 0.76 7.66 21.40
CA VAL A 42 -0.14 6.63 21.85
C VAL A 42 -0.85 7.11 23.11
N GLU A 43 -2.19 7.16 23.09
CA GLU A 43 -2.94 7.45 24.31
C GLU A 43 -2.94 6.25 25.25
N LEU A 44 -2.54 6.47 26.50
CA LEU A 44 -2.43 5.41 27.51
C LEU A 44 -3.76 4.68 27.73
N HIS A 45 -4.88 5.42 27.73
CA HIS A 45 -6.21 4.84 27.87
C HIS A 45 -6.59 3.96 26.66
N GLN A 46 -6.24 4.37 25.44
CA GLN A 46 -6.51 3.58 24.24
C GLN A 46 -5.72 2.25 24.23
N VAL A 47 -4.47 2.27 24.70
CA VAL A 47 -3.66 1.04 24.84
C VAL A 47 -4.24 0.15 25.91
N GLN A 48 -4.61 0.71 27.05
CA GLN A 48 -5.23 -0.03 28.13
C GLN A 48 -6.49 -0.77 27.64
N ASP A 49 -7.37 -0.08 26.93
CA ASP A 49 -8.60 -0.66 26.40
C ASP A 49 -8.31 -1.73 25.32
N SER A 50 -7.33 -1.50 24.44
CA SER A 50 -6.86 -2.49 23.47
C SER A 50 -6.34 -3.77 24.14
N GLN A 51 -5.50 -3.64 25.16
CA GLN A 51 -4.97 -4.77 25.92
C GLN A 51 -6.05 -5.53 26.68
N VAL A 52 -7.05 -4.81 27.23
CA VAL A 52 -8.18 -5.45 27.91
C VAL A 52 -9.04 -6.24 26.91
N MET A 53 -9.27 -5.71 25.70
CA MET A 53 -9.96 -6.45 24.64
C MET A 53 -9.20 -7.71 24.23
N ILE A 54 -7.87 -7.61 24.04
CA ILE A 54 -7.01 -8.77 23.73
C ILE A 54 -7.09 -9.80 24.86
N ARG A 55 -7.02 -9.36 26.12
CA ARG A 55 -7.14 -10.24 27.29
C ARG A 55 -8.49 -10.96 27.33
N SER A 56 -9.59 -10.26 27.04
CA SER A 56 -10.93 -10.86 26.97
C SER A 56 -11.04 -11.88 25.85
N ARG A 57 -10.47 -11.57 24.67
CA ARG A 57 -10.38 -12.50 23.53
C ARG A 57 -9.62 -13.77 23.92
N LEU A 58 -8.43 -13.62 24.50
CA LEU A 58 -7.61 -14.73 24.96
C LEU A 58 -8.31 -15.57 26.03
N LEU A 59 -9.04 -14.95 26.95
CA LEU A 59 -9.83 -15.67 27.94
C LEU A 59 -10.94 -16.51 27.28
N ARG A 60 -11.56 -16.01 26.22
CA ARG A 60 -12.60 -16.74 25.47
C ARG A 60 -12.04 -17.88 24.63
N GLU A 61 -10.92 -17.65 23.94
CA GLU A 61 -10.29 -18.64 23.05
C GLU A 61 -9.51 -19.72 23.83
N ASN A 62 -8.77 -19.33 24.86
CA ASN A 62 -7.85 -20.19 25.61
C ASN A 62 -8.29 -20.45 27.07
N GLY A 63 -9.54 -20.14 27.42
CA GLY A 63 -10.08 -20.33 28.77
C GLY A 63 -10.17 -21.78 29.23
N GLN A 64 -10.02 -22.75 28.32
CA GLN A 64 -10.05 -24.19 28.61
C GLN A 64 -8.81 -24.70 29.36
N TYR A 65 -7.69 -23.98 29.30
CA TYR A 65 -6.43 -24.40 29.94
C TYR A 65 -6.33 -23.99 31.42
N ILE A 66 -7.29 -23.22 31.93
CA ILE A 66 -7.32 -22.77 33.33
C ILE A 66 -8.41 -23.49 34.12
N PRO A 67 -8.27 -23.61 35.45
CA PRO A 67 -9.32 -24.20 36.28
C PRO A 67 -10.67 -23.51 36.09
N LYS A 68 -11.76 -24.28 36.08
CA LYS A 68 -13.13 -23.80 35.85
C LYS A 68 -13.49 -22.60 36.72
N MET A 69 -13.09 -22.62 38.00
CA MET A 69 -13.36 -21.54 38.95
C MET A 69 -12.57 -20.25 38.63
N ALA A 70 -11.34 -20.41 38.14
CA ALA A 70 -10.50 -19.30 37.69
C ALA A 70 -11.04 -18.65 36.41
N PHE A 71 -11.67 -19.43 35.53
CA PHE A 71 -12.36 -18.91 34.34
C PHE A 71 -13.64 -18.15 34.72
N ILE A 72 -14.49 -18.75 35.56
CA ILE A 72 -15.78 -18.15 35.96
C ILE A 72 -15.56 -16.81 36.68
N SER A 73 -14.59 -16.73 37.59
CA SER A 73 -14.25 -15.48 38.28
C SER A 73 -13.80 -14.37 37.33
N ARG A 74 -12.93 -14.69 36.36
CA ARG A 74 -12.48 -13.73 35.33
C ARG A 74 -13.61 -13.32 34.38
N ARG A 75 -14.49 -14.27 34.01
CA ARG A 75 -15.69 -13.98 33.23
C ARG A 75 -16.63 -13.04 33.97
N HIS A 76 -16.82 -13.27 35.27
CA HIS A 76 -17.63 -12.41 36.12
C HIS A 76 -17.07 -10.98 36.21
N PHE A 77 -15.76 -10.82 36.37
CA PHE A 77 -15.10 -9.51 36.35
C PHE A 77 -15.39 -8.69 35.08
N PHE A 78 -15.47 -9.35 33.91
CA PHE A 78 -15.75 -8.67 32.65
C PHE A 78 -17.25 -8.43 32.42
N ASN A 79 -18.11 -9.38 32.77
CA ASN A 79 -19.51 -9.42 32.34
C ASN A 79 -20.53 -9.06 33.43
N ASN A 80 -20.11 -8.77 34.67
CA ASN A 80 -21.05 -8.39 35.73
C ASN A 80 -21.86 -7.15 35.31
N GLU A 81 -23.17 -7.18 35.52
CA GLU A 81 -24.10 -6.12 35.11
C GLU A 81 -23.84 -4.80 35.85
N GLU A 82 -23.47 -4.86 37.13
CA GLU A 82 -23.25 -3.67 37.96
C GLU A 82 -21.78 -3.23 38.00
N THR A 83 -20.83 -4.17 38.07
CA THR A 83 -19.40 -3.89 38.29
C THR A 83 -18.49 -4.31 37.15
N GLY A 84 -19.06 -4.87 36.06
CA GLY A 84 -18.27 -5.39 34.96
C GLY A 84 -17.45 -4.32 34.27
N TYR A 85 -16.18 -4.62 33.96
CA TYR A 85 -15.27 -3.68 33.31
C TYR A 85 -15.87 -3.09 32.02
N PHE A 86 -16.56 -3.90 31.21
CA PHE A 86 -17.16 -3.47 29.94
C PHE A 86 -18.47 -2.68 30.10
N LYS A 87 -19.08 -2.67 31.28
CA LYS A 87 -20.35 -1.97 31.56
C LYS A 87 -20.11 -0.63 32.26
N THR A 88 -19.10 -0.59 33.13
CA THR A 88 -18.74 0.60 33.93
C THR A 88 -17.91 1.62 33.14
N GLN A 89 -17.03 1.17 32.25
CA GLN A 89 -16.21 2.08 31.44
C GLN A 89 -16.95 2.55 30.18
N LYS A 90 -17.68 3.66 30.31
CA LYS A 90 -18.24 4.39 29.16
C LYS A 90 -17.17 5.34 28.62
N ARG A 91 -16.48 4.92 27.56
CA ARG A 91 -15.64 5.82 26.76
C ARG A 91 -16.52 6.57 25.77
N ALA A 92 -16.26 7.85 25.56
CA ALA A 92 -16.88 8.55 24.44
C ALA A 92 -16.52 7.76 23.16
N PRO A 93 -17.50 7.47 22.28
CA PRO A 93 -17.19 6.82 21.02
C PRO A 93 -16.18 7.70 20.30
N VAL A 94 -14.98 7.16 20.04
CA VAL A 94 -14.04 7.79 19.12
C VAL A 94 -14.80 7.83 17.81
N SER A 95 -15.29 9.02 17.45
CA SER A 95 -16.09 9.21 16.25
C SER A 95 -15.28 8.65 15.09
N GLN A 96 -15.73 7.54 14.53
CA GLN A 96 -15.09 6.87 13.39
C GLN A 96 -15.19 7.69 12.10
N ASN A 97 -15.65 8.94 12.17
CA ASN A 97 -15.68 9.86 11.05
C ASN A 97 -14.26 10.31 10.74
N PRO A 98 -13.67 9.91 9.60
CA PRO A 98 -12.33 10.35 9.20
C PRO A 98 -12.24 11.86 8.97
N MET A 99 -13.39 12.55 8.94
CA MET A 99 -13.52 13.99 8.70
C MET A 99 -13.37 14.84 9.98
N THR A 100 -13.54 14.26 11.17
CA THR A 100 -13.48 15.03 12.43
C THR A 100 -12.07 15.20 12.99
N ASP A 101 -11.12 14.35 12.59
CA ASP A 101 -9.71 14.47 12.96
C ASP A 101 -8.83 14.70 11.72
N PRO A 102 -8.52 15.97 11.37
CA PRO A 102 -7.62 16.33 10.27
C PRO A 102 -6.29 15.59 10.29
N ASN A 103 -5.77 15.25 11.48
CA ASN A 103 -4.51 14.54 11.63
C ASN A 103 -4.59 13.07 11.17
N MET A 104 -5.69 12.36 11.41
CA MET A 104 -5.82 10.95 10.99
C MET A 104 -6.02 10.80 9.48
N MET A 105 -6.76 11.72 8.88
CA MET A 105 -6.88 11.82 7.42
C MET A 105 -5.52 12.16 6.79
N THR A 106 -4.77 13.09 7.40
CA THR A 106 -3.45 13.47 6.90
C THR A 106 -2.47 12.32 6.95
N ASP A 107 -2.48 11.48 7.99
CA ASP A 107 -1.58 10.32 8.08
C ASP A 107 -1.90 9.24 7.04
N MET A 108 -3.18 8.95 6.81
CA MET A 108 -3.61 8.00 5.78
C MET A 108 -3.32 8.52 4.36
N LEU A 109 -3.61 9.79 4.11
CA LEU A 109 -3.29 10.44 2.84
C LEU A 109 -1.79 10.50 2.64
N LYS A 110 -1.00 10.88 3.65
CA LYS A 110 0.47 10.91 3.57
C LYS A 110 1.02 9.53 3.21
N GLY A 111 0.50 8.45 3.79
CA GLY A 111 0.90 7.08 3.42
C GLY A 111 0.61 6.74 1.95
N ASN A 112 -0.60 7.05 1.46
CA ASN A 112 -0.96 6.76 0.06
C ASN A 112 -0.22 7.68 -0.93
N VAL A 113 -0.10 8.95 -0.60
CA VAL A 113 0.53 9.99 -1.43
C VAL A 113 2.03 9.78 -1.54
N THR A 114 2.72 9.44 -0.44
CA THR A 114 4.16 9.13 -0.47
C THR A 114 4.49 7.87 -1.28
N ASN A 115 3.52 6.96 -1.45
CA ASN A 115 3.69 5.78 -2.30
C ASN A 115 3.40 6.06 -3.77
N VAL A 116 2.34 6.82 -4.09
CA VAL A 116 1.89 7.03 -5.47
C VAL A 116 2.66 8.15 -6.19
N ILE A 117 3.00 9.25 -5.51
CA ILE A 117 3.66 10.39 -6.14
C ILE A 117 4.98 10.01 -6.81
N PRO A 118 5.91 9.29 -6.15
CA PRO A 118 7.18 8.93 -6.78
C PRO A 118 6.97 8.08 -8.04
N MET A 119 6.01 7.15 -8.03
CA MET A 119 5.74 6.28 -9.16
C MET A 119 5.19 7.04 -10.37
N VAL A 120 4.27 7.98 -10.14
CA VAL A 120 3.71 8.82 -11.21
C VAL A 120 4.76 9.78 -11.78
N LEU A 121 5.59 10.40 -10.93
CA LEU A 121 6.66 11.30 -11.38
C LEU A 121 7.69 10.58 -12.24
N ILE A 122 8.12 9.38 -11.82
CA ILE A 122 9.08 8.57 -12.60
C ILE A 122 8.45 8.13 -13.92
N GLY A 123 7.21 7.62 -13.90
CA GLY A 123 6.51 7.20 -15.12
C GLY A 123 6.32 8.36 -16.11
N GLY A 124 6.00 9.55 -15.61
CA GLY A 124 5.92 10.77 -16.43
C GLY A 124 7.28 11.20 -16.98
N TRP A 125 8.34 11.16 -16.16
CA TRP A 125 9.70 11.50 -16.59
C TRP A 125 10.25 10.53 -17.64
N ILE A 126 10.04 9.21 -17.45
CA ILE A 126 10.39 8.19 -18.45
C ILE A 126 9.60 8.42 -19.75
N ASN A 127 8.29 8.69 -19.64
CA ASN A 127 7.47 8.97 -20.82
C ASN A 127 7.97 10.20 -21.58
N TRP A 128 8.40 11.26 -20.89
CA TRP A 128 8.94 12.46 -21.52
C TRP A 128 10.31 12.20 -22.18
N MET A 129 11.25 11.56 -21.45
CA MET A 129 12.64 11.38 -21.90
C MET A 129 12.80 10.30 -22.96
N PHE A 130 11.98 9.24 -22.91
CA PHE A 130 12.07 8.08 -23.78
C PHE A 130 10.78 7.89 -24.63
N SER A 131 10.22 8.98 -25.16
CA SER A 131 9.08 8.91 -26.09
C SER A 131 9.51 8.63 -27.54
N GLY A 132 8.58 8.12 -28.37
CA GLY A 132 8.76 8.07 -29.82
C GLY A 132 9.27 6.75 -30.39
N PHE A 133 9.53 5.73 -29.57
CA PHE A 133 10.03 4.43 -30.04
C PHE A 133 9.50 3.25 -29.23
N VAL A 134 9.57 2.05 -29.83
CA VAL A 134 9.20 0.78 -29.20
C VAL A 134 10.38 0.26 -28.38
N THR A 135 10.15 -0.16 -27.14
CA THR A 135 11.22 -0.64 -26.24
C THR A 135 11.34 -2.16 -26.23
N THR A 136 10.22 -2.87 -26.05
CA THR A 136 10.25 -4.34 -25.99
C THR A 136 8.91 -4.95 -26.40
N LYS A 137 8.91 -6.27 -26.61
CA LYS A 137 7.72 -7.08 -26.84
C LYS A 137 7.45 -7.93 -25.62
N VAL A 138 6.23 -7.87 -25.11
CA VAL A 138 5.77 -8.67 -23.99
C VAL A 138 5.40 -10.09 -24.48
N PRO A 139 5.75 -11.17 -23.77
CA PRO A 139 5.57 -12.55 -24.26
C PRO A 139 4.13 -13.08 -24.16
N PHE A 140 3.16 -12.26 -23.76
CA PHE A 140 1.75 -12.62 -23.63
C PHE A 140 0.86 -11.66 -24.42
N PRO A 141 -0.28 -12.15 -24.97
CA PRO A 141 -1.18 -11.34 -25.76
C PRO A 141 -1.89 -10.28 -24.90
N LEU A 142 -1.94 -9.04 -25.40
CA LEU A 142 -2.58 -7.90 -24.76
C LEU A 142 -3.81 -7.47 -25.57
N THR A 143 -4.86 -7.01 -24.89
CA THR A 143 -6.08 -6.56 -25.58
C THR A 143 -5.89 -5.16 -26.19
N LEU A 144 -6.56 -4.91 -27.32
CA LEU A 144 -6.41 -3.65 -28.08
C LEU A 144 -6.78 -2.40 -27.28
N ARG A 145 -7.59 -2.52 -26.22
CA ARG A 145 -8.00 -1.39 -25.36
C ARG A 145 -6.84 -0.83 -24.52
N PHE A 146 -5.80 -1.62 -24.27
CA PHE A 146 -4.59 -1.16 -23.57
C PHE A 146 -3.58 -0.46 -24.50
N LYS A 147 -3.77 -0.58 -25.83
CA LYS A 147 -2.87 0.00 -26.83
C LYS A 147 -2.58 1.51 -26.63
N PRO A 148 -3.57 2.40 -26.46
CA PRO A 148 -3.28 3.83 -26.26
C PRO A 148 -2.52 4.13 -24.96
N MET A 149 -2.56 3.22 -23.97
CA MET A 149 -1.82 3.36 -22.72
C MET A 149 -0.38 2.88 -22.85
N LEU A 150 -0.15 1.76 -23.55
CA LEU A 150 1.15 1.10 -23.67
C LEU A 150 2.01 1.60 -24.83
N GLN A 151 1.41 2.27 -25.82
CA GLN A 151 2.10 2.80 -27.02
C GLN A 151 2.04 4.33 -27.07
N ARG A 152 2.11 4.98 -25.89
CA ARG A 152 2.17 6.44 -25.83
C ARG A 152 3.39 6.95 -26.60
N GLY A 153 3.16 7.83 -27.58
CA GLY A 153 4.19 8.39 -28.45
C GLY A 153 4.47 7.61 -29.73
N ILE A 154 3.65 6.61 -30.08
CA ILE A 154 3.79 5.82 -31.32
C ILE A 154 2.49 5.93 -32.13
N GLU A 155 2.55 6.45 -33.36
CA GLU A 155 1.37 6.71 -34.19
C GLU A 155 0.93 5.51 -35.07
N LEU A 156 1.46 4.31 -34.83
CA LEU A 156 1.17 3.12 -35.63
C LEU A 156 -0.12 2.40 -35.17
N ALA A 157 -1.24 2.77 -35.81
CA ALA A 157 -2.57 2.19 -35.55
C ALA A 157 -2.67 0.67 -35.81
N THR A 158 -1.78 0.09 -36.60
CA THR A 158 -1.76 -1.34 -36.97
C THR A 158 -0.82 -2.21 -36.13
N LEU A 159 0.04 -1.61 -35.30
CA LEU A 159 1.01 -2.35 -34.47
C LEU A 159 0.29 -3.21 -33.40
N ASP A 160 0.79 -4.41 -33.14
CA ASP A 160 0.25 -5.29 -32.09
C ASP A 160 0.43 -4.66 -30.69
N ALA A 161 -0.54 -4.84 -29.80
CA ALA A 161 -0.53 -4.28 -28.44
C ALA A 161 0.54 -4.91 -27.53
N ALA A 162 1.14 -6.03 -27.96
CA ALA A 162 2.27 -6.66 -27.28
C ALA A 162 3.59 -5.85 -27.38
N TRP A 163 3.69 -4.93 -28.34
CA TRP A 163 4.82 -4.00 -28.45
C TRP A 163 4.57 -2.80 -27.57
N VAL A 164 5.49 -2.53 -26.65
CA VAL A 164 5.31 -1.52 -25.61
C VAL A 164 6.37 -0.43 -25.67
N SER A 165 5.98 0.79 -25.29
CA SER A 165 6.89 1.94 -25.16
C SER A 165 7.63 1.91 -23.82
N SER A 166 8.52 2.86 -23.60
CA SER A 166 9.39 2.93 -22.42
C SER A 166 8.65 3.13 -21.09
N ALA A 167 7.44 3.70 -21.13
CA ALA A 167 6.68 4.09 -19.94
C ALA A 167 5.81 2.96 -19.35
N SER A 168 5.65 1.85 -20.08
CA SER A 168 4.87 0.69 -19.66
C SER A 168 5.63 -0.25 -18.74
#